data_AF-A0A5B7APH2-F1
#
_entry.id   AF-A0A5B7APH2-F1
#
_cell.length_a   1.000
_cell.length_b   1.000
_cell.length_c   1.000
_cell.angle_alpha   90.00
_cell.angle_beta   90.00
_cell.angle_gamma   90.00
#
_symmetry.space_group_name_H-M   'P 1'
#
loop_
_entity.id
_entity.type
_entity.pdbx_description
1 polymer ?
#
loop_
_entity_poly.entity_id
_entity_poly.type
_entity_poly.pdbx_seq_one_letter_code
_entity_poly.pdbx_strand_id
1 'polypeptide(L)'
;DGWAGIASEILRLKPLVIFHFKNMFLVKTERDREKAMNPRSVDFPETLPSLQLYFLMGIVYAVVTPILLPFVLVFFAFAYFVYRHQIINVYNQHYESAAAFWPQVHSRIIASLLISQLLLM
;
A
#
# COMPACT_ATOMS: atom_id res chain seq x y z
N ASP A 1 3.38 11.62 5.46
CA ASP A 1 3.86 10.31 4.95
C ASP A 1 2.75 9.38 4.48
N GLY A 2 1.77 8.97 5.30
CA GLY A 2 0.72 8.04 4.85
C GLY A 2 -0.26 8.60 3.80
N TRP A 3 -0.88 9.75 4.06
CA TRP A 3 -1.92 10.32 3.19
C TRP A 3 -1.35 10.76 1.84
N ALA A 4 -0.23 11.48 1.88
CA ALA A 4 0.50 11.89 0.67
C ALA A 4 1.11 10.69 -0.06
N GLY A 5 1.54 9.65 0.64
CA GLY A 5 2.05 8.41 0.05
C GLY A 5 0.97 7.68 -0.77
N ILE A 6 -0.22 7.48 -0.21
CA ILE A 6 -1.34 6.84 -0.92
C ILE A 6 -1.84 7.71 -2.08
N ALA A 7 -1.93 9.03 -1.90
CA ALA A 7 -2.28 9.95 -2.97
C ALA A 7 -1.23 9.97 -4.10
N SER A 8 0.07 9.90 -3.74
CA SER A 8 1.17 9.76 -4.70
C SER A 8 1.14 8.40 -5.40
N GLU A 9 0.64 7.36 -4.73
CA GLU A 9 0.49 6.04 -5.33
C GLU A 9 -0.51 6.11 -6.48
N ILE A 10 -1.65 6.81 -6.36
CA ILE A 10 -2.62 7.02 -7.46
C ILE A 10 -1.92 7.53 -8.74
N LEU A 11 -1.11 8.56 -8.59
CA LEU A 11 -0.40 9.22 -9.69
C LEU A 11 0.73 8.36 -10.25
N ARG A 12 1.23 7.38 -9.48
CA ARG A 12 2.31 6.47 -9.89
C ARG A 12 3.48 7.24 -10.52
N LEU A 13 3.92 8.30 -9.83
CA LEU A 13 4.91 9.25 -10.36
C LEU A 13 6.22 8.57 -10.78
N LYS A 14 6.72 7.61 -9.99
CA LYS A 14 7.94 6.85 -10.31
C LYS A 14 7.86 6.14 -11.67
N PRO A 15 6.90 5.22 -11.93
CA PRO A 15 6.81 4.57 -13.23
C PRO A 15 6.45 5.53 -14.37
N LEU A 16 5.68 6.59 -14.12
CA LEU A 16 5.37 7.60 -15.14
C LEU A 16 6.63 8.34 -15.63
N VAL A 17 7.48 8.77 -14.71
CA VAL A 17 8.74 9.46 -15.03
C VAL A 17 9.70 8.51 -15.73
N ILE A 18 9.87 7.28 -15.22
CA ILE A 18 10.73 6.26 -15.85
C ILE A 18 10.24 5.94 -17.27
N PHE A 19 8.93 5.86 -17.48
CA PHE A 19 8.36 5.63 -18.81
C PHE A 19 8.74 6.76 -19.78
N HIS A 20 8.58 8.02 -19.39
CA HIS A 20 8.93 9.15 -20.26
C HIS A 20 10.43 9.21 -20.57
N PHE A 21 11.29 8.93 -19.58
CA PHE A 21 12.74 8.83 -19.82
C PHE A 21 13.09 7.68 -20.77
N LYS A 22 12.52 6.48 -20.56
CA LYS A 22 12.74 5.34 -21.46
C LYS A 22 12.22 5.61 -22.86
N ASN A 23 11.06 6.24 -22.98
CA ASN A 23 10.45 6.58 -24.26
C ASN A 23 11.30 7.60 -25.04
N MET A 24 11.92 8.55 -24.35
CA MET A 24 12.76 9.57 -24.99
C MET A 24 14.12 9.03 -25.45
N PHE A 25 14.75 8.12 -24.68
CA PHE A 25 16.15 7.72 -24.94
C PHE A 25 16.33 6.29 -25.45
N LEU A 26 15.43 5.36 -25.13
CA LEU A 26 15.66 3.91 -25.29
C LEU A 26 14.64 3.21 -26.19
N VAL A 27 13.42 3.75 -26.33
CA VAL A 27 12.38 3.14 -27.16
C VAL A 27 12.64 3.47 -28.64
N LYS A 28 12.97 2.45 -29.43
CA LYS A 28 13.10 2.56 -30.90
C LYS A 28 12.09 1.71 -31.66
N THR A 29 11.54 0.68 -31.01
CA THR A 29 10.58 -0.26 -31.60
C THR A 29 9.34 -0.42 -30.71
N GLU A 30 8.21 -0.85 -31.29
CA GLU A 30 6.96 -1.10 -30.54
C GLU A 30 7.15 -2.13 -29.40
N ARG A 31 8.01 -3.12 -29.60
CA ARG A 31 8.35 -4.11 -28.55
C ARG A 31 9.09 -3.50 -27.35
N ASP A 32 9.86 -2.44 -27.56
CA ASP A 32 10.54 -1.74 -26.47
C ASP A 32 9.55 -0.90 -25.65
N ARG A 33 8.49 -0.41 -26.29
CA ARG A 33 7.40 0.32 -25.65
C ARG A 33 6.57 -0.58 -24.74
N GLU A 34 6.24 -1.80 -25.17
CA GLU A 34 5.59 -2.81 -24.33
C GLU A 34 6.43 -3.15 -23.09
N LYS A 35 7.74 -3.36 -23.27
CA LYS A 35 8.66 -3.59 -22.14
C LYS A 35 8.74 -2.40 -21.18
N ALA A 36 8.66 -1.17 -21.69
CA ALA A 36 8.65 0.03 -20.87
C ALA A 36 7.32 0.24 -20.11
N MET A 37 6.21 -0.29 -20.65
CA MET A 37 4.88 -0.23 -20.03
C MET A 37 4.63 -1.29 -18.97
N ASN A 38 5.57 -2.20 -18.68
CA ASN A 38 5.34 -3.30 -17.74
C ASN A 38 4.93 -2.78 -16.35
N PRO A 39 3.66 -2.96 -15.96
CA PRO A 39 3.23 -2.54 -14.64
C PRO A 39 3.74 -3.56 -13.64
N ARG A 40 4.69 -3.12 -12.81
CA ARG A 40 5.19 -3.91 -11.67
C ARG A 40 4.04 -4.43 -10.82
N SER A 41 4.27 -5.53 -10.09
CA SER A 41 3.35 -6.05 -9.08
C SER A 41 3.20 -5.09 -7.90
N VAL A 42 2.18 -5.35 -7.07
CA VAL A 42 2.02 -4.65 -5.79
C VAL A 42 3.23 -4.94 -4.90
N ASP A 43 3.85 -3.91 -4.36
CA ASP A 43 4.98 -4.04 -3.43
C ASP A 43 4.47 -4.39 -2.03
N PHE A 44 4.03 -5.64 -1.86
CA PHE A 44 3.58 -6.19 -0.57
C PHE A 44 4.59 -5.99 0.59
N PRO A 45 5.93 -6.11 0.39
CA PRO A 45 6.90 -5.91 1.46
C PRO A 45 6.93 -4.50 2.04
N GLU A 46 6.59 -3.47 1.26
CA GLU A 46 6.58 -2.08 1.71
C GLU A 46 5.19 -1.65 2.20
N THR A 47 4.15 -2.05 1.47
CA THR A 47 2.76 -1.64 1.73
C THR A 47 2.16 -2.33 2.95
N LEU A 48 2.38 -3.63 3.14
CA LEU A 48 1.80 -4.37 4.27
C LEU A 48 2.31 -3.88 5.63
N PRO A 49 3.62 -3.72 5.89
CA PRO A 49 4.09 -3.21 7.18
C PRO A 49 3.61 -1.79 7.45
N SER A 50 3.55 -0.93 6.42
CA SER A 50 3.08 0.45 6.54
C SER A 50 1.62 0.52 6.96
N LEU A 51 0.73 -0.24 6.31
CA LEU A 51 -0.69 -0.32 6.70
C LEU A 51 -0.86 -0.85 8.13
N GLN A 52 -0.02 -1.80 8.51
CA GLN A 52 -0.10 -2.41 9.82
C GLN A 52 0.41 -1.49 10.94
N LEU A 53 1.38 -0.61 10.66
CA LEU A 53 1.79 0.45 11.58
C LEU A 53 0.62 1.42 11.84
N TYR A 54 -0.09 1.84 10.79
CA TYR A 54 -1.29 2.67 10.94
C TYR A 54 -2.40 1.96 11.72
N PHE A 55 -2.55 0.66 11.53
CA PHE A 55 -3.50 -0.15 12.30
C PHE A 55 -3.12 -0.23 13.79
N LEU A 56 -1.85 -0.49 14.11
CA LEU A 56 -1.34 -0.49 15.48
C LEU A 56 -1.57 0.87 16.15
N MET A 57 -1.22 1.97 15.47
CA MET A 57 -1.48 3.32 15.96
C MET A 57 -2.97 3.57 16.19
N GLY A 58 -3.84 3.11 15.28
CA GLY A 58 -5.28 3.21 15.44
C GLY A 58 -5.80 2.51 16.69
N ILE A 59 -5.31 1.32 17.01
CA ILE A 59 -5.73 0.57 18.21
C ILE A 59 -5.17 1.21 19.49
N VAL A 60 -3.87 1.51 19.54
CA VAL A 60 -3.22 2.07 20.72
C VAL A 60 -3.84 3.41 21.11
N TYR A 61 -4.10 4.29 20.13
CA TYR A 61 -4.67 5.61 20.37
C TYR A 61 -6.19 5.63 20.43
N ALA A 62 -6.89 4.51 20.16
CA ALA A 62 -8.34 4.44 20.23
C ALA A 62 -8.87 4.83 21.62
N VAL A 63 -8.16 4.39 22.67
CA VAL A 63 -8.56 4.64 24.07
C VAL A 63 -7.99 5.97 24.58
N VAL A 64 -6.79 6.36 24.16
CA VAL A 64 -6.11 7.57 24.66
C VAL A 64 -6.65 8.85 24.01
N THR A 65 -6.79 8.86 22.68
CA THR A 65 -7.21 10.04 21.91
C THR A 65 -8.20 9.63 20.82
N PRO A 66 -9.50 9.50 21.14
CA PRO A 66 -10.52 9.00 20.21
C PRO A 66 -10.72 9.89 18.98
N ILE A 67 -10.30 11.16 19.04
CA ILE A 67 -10.31 12.09 17.91
C ILE A 67 -9.46 11.58 16.74
N LEU A 68 -8.46 10.73 16.97
CA LEU A 68 -7.58 10.19 15.93
C LEU A 68 -8.26 9.09 15.08
N LEU A 69 -9.23 8.37 15.62
CA LEU A 69 -9.95 7.28 14.93
C LEU A 69 -10.60 7.71 13.60
N PRO A 70 -11.38 8.81 13.51
CA PRO A 70 -11.97 9.22 12.24
C PRO A 70 -10.92 9.49 11.17
N PHE A 71 -9.74 10.03 11.52
CA PHE A 71 -8.66 10.25 10.56
C PHE A 71 -8.09 8.93 10.03
N VAL A 72 -7.90 7.95 10.91
CA VAL A 72 -7.42 6.61 10.52
C VAL A 72 -8.45 5.89 9.65
N LEU A 73 -9.75 6.02 9.96
CA LEU A 73 -10.82 5.46 9.14
C LEU A 73 -10.87 6.08 7.74
N VAL A 74 -10.79 7.41 7.64
CA VAL A 74 -10.75 8.11 6.34
C VAL A 74 -9.53 7.67 5.53
N PHE A 75 -8.38 7.52 6.19
CA PHE A 75 -7.17 7.00 5.56
C PHE A 75 -7.38 5.60 4.97
N PHE A 76 -7.91 4.66 5.75
CA PHE A 76 -8.18 3.30 5.26
C PHE A 76 -9.25 3.25 4.17
N ALA A 77 -10.29 4.09 4.27
CA ALA A 77 -11.31 4.21 3.22
C ALA A 77 -10.70 4.70 1.90
N PHE A 78 -9.87 5.76 1.96
CA PHE A 78 -9.17 6.27 0.79
C PHE A 78 -8.19 5.24 0.22
N ALA A 79 -7.39 4.60 1.08
CA ALA A 79 -6.49 3.50 0.70
C ALA A 79 -7.23 2.39 -0.06
N TYR A 80 -8.39 1.98 0.46
CA TYR A 80 -9.21 0.95 -0.17
C TYR A 80 -9.63 1.34 -1.60
N PHE A 81 -10.13 2.56 -1.80
CA PHE A 81 -10.52 3.02 -3.13
C PHE A 81 -9.34 3.06 -4.11
N VAL A 82 -8.20 3.58 -3.66
CA VAL A 82 -6.99 3.68 -4.49
C VAL A 82 -6.47 2.31 -4.89
N TYR A 83 -6.19 1.45 -3.91
CA TYR A 83 -5.65 0.12 -4.20
C TYR A 83 -6.63 -0.72 -5.00
N ARG A 84 -7.94 -0.62 -4.76
CA ARG A 84 -8.95 -1.31 -5.57
C ARG A 84 -8.88 -0.87 -7.03
N HIS A 85 -8.79 0.44 -7.29
CA HIS A 85 -8.66 0.95 -8.66
C HIS A 85 -7.37 0.45 -9.32
N GLN A 86 -6.25 0.50 -8.61
CA GLN A 86 -4.96 0.12 -9.17
C GLN A 86 -4.81 -1.38 -9.39
N ILE A 87 -5.36 -2.22 -8.52
CA ILE A 87 -5.33 -3.69 -8.67
C ILE A 87 -6.09 -4.11 -9.94
N ILE A 88 -7.21 -3.44 -10.25
CA ILE A 88 -8.03 -3.76 -11.43
C ILE A 88 -7.38 -3.23 -12.72
N ASN A 89 -6.89 -1.99 -12.70
CA ASN A 89 -6.53 -1.28 -13.93
C ASN A 89 -5.04 -1.26 -14.26
N VAL A 90 -4.16 -1.52 -13.29
CA VAL A 90 -2.74 -1.27 -13.46
C VAL A 90 -1.87 -2.44 -13.04
N TYR A 91 -1.94 -2.91 -11.79
CA TYR A 91 -1.01 -3.93 -11.29
C TYR A 91 -1.20 -5.26 -12.03
N ASN A 92 -0.08 -5.87 -12.42
CA ASN A 92 -0.05 -7.25 -12.89
C ASN A 92 0.67 -8.11 -11.84
N GLN A 93 0.03 -9.19 -11.40
CA GLN A 93 0.53 -10.00 -10.31
C GLN A 93 1.53 -11.04 -10.84
N HIS A 94 2.78 -10.97 -10.39
CA HIS A 94 3.83 -11.88 -10.84
C HIS A 94 3.75 -13.28 -10.22
N TYR A 95 3.10 -13.40 -9.06
CA TYR A 95 2.95 -14.66 -8.34
C TYR A 95 1.58 -14.76 -7.68
N GLU A 96 1.01 -15.97 -7.68
CA GLU A 96 -0.22 -16.28 -6.96
C GLU A 96 0.14 -17.03 -5.67
N SER A 97 0.09 -16.33 -4.53
CA SER A 97 0.37 -16.93 -3.21
C SER A 97 -0.88 -17.46 -2.50
N ALA A 98 -2.05 -17.38 -3.13
CA ALA A 98 -3.35 -17.74 -2.54
C ALA A 98 -3.56 -17.18 -1.12
N ALA A 99 -3.11 -15.95 -0.88
CA ALA A 99 -3.17 -15.27 0.42
C ALA A 99 -2.46 -16.00 1.58
N ALA A 100 -1.39 -16.77 1.31
CA ALA A 100 -0.58 -17.43 2.33
C ALA A 100 0.05 -16.49 3.38
N PHE A 101 0.07 -15.17 3.14
CA PHE A 101 0.52 -14.17 4.11
C PHE A 101 -0.52 -13.86 5.21
N TRP A 102 -1.78 -14.30 5.07
CA TRP A 102 -2.86 -13.99 6.01
C TRP A 102 -2.57 -14.40 7.47
N PRO A 103 -2.05 -15.61 7.77
CA PRO A 103 -1.72 -15.99 9.15
C PRO A 103 -0.69 -15.05 9.80
N GLN A 104 0.23 -14.51 9.01
CA GLN A 104 1.27 -13.58 9.48
C GLN A 104 0.65 -12.21 9.81
N VAL A 105 -0.24 -11.72 8.96
CA VAL A 105 -1.01 -10.48 9.21
C VAL A 105 -1.87 -10.65 10.47
N HIS A 106 -2.55 -11.77 10.61
CA HIS A 106 -3.39 -12.08 11.77
C HIS A 106 -2.60 -12.10 13.09
N SER A 107 -1.46 -12.81 13.12
CA SER A 107 -0.57 -12.85 14.29
C SER A 107 -0.14 -11.44 14.71
N ARG A 108 0.16 -10.57 13.75
CA ARG A 108 0.56 -9.19 14.02
C ARG A 108 -0.60 -8.29 14.50
N ILE A 109 -1.84 -8.56 14.06
CA ILE A 109 -3.05 -7.92 14.62
C ILE A 109 -3.21 -8.29 16.10
N ILE A 110 -3.04 -9.56 16.44
CA ILE A 110 -3.08 -10.03 17.85
C ILE A 110 -1.98 -9.35 18.66
N ALA A 111 -0.75 -9.30 18.15
CA ALA A 111 0.36 -8.61 18.81
C ALA A 111 0.04 -7.12 19.04
N SER A 112 -0.60 -6.45 18.08
CA SER A 112 -1.00 -5.05 18.20
C SER A 112 -2.05 -4.83 19.30
N LEU A 113 -2.99 -5.76 19.45
CA LEU A 113 -3.98 -5.75 20.54
C LEU A 113 -3.31 -5.95 21.91
N LEU A 114 -2.39 -6.90 22.03
CA LEU A 114 -1.65 -7.15 23.26
C LEU A 114 -0.82 -5.93 23.67
N ILE A 115 -0.12 -5.31 22.71
CA ILE A 115 0.64 -4.07 22.93
C ILE A 115 -0.29 -2.96 23.43
N SER A 116 -1.46 -2.80 22.82
CA SER A 116 -2.43 -1.79 23.25
C SER A 116 -2.96 -2.04 24.65
N GLN A 117 -3.19 -3.29 25.04
CA GLN A 117 -3.64 -3.64 26.39
C GLN A 117 -2.54 -3.37 27.42
N LEU A 118 -1.29 -3.74 27.10
CA LEU A 118 -0.15 -3.52 27.98
C LEU A 118 0.15 -2.03 28.19
N LEU A 119 0.00 -1.20 27.15
CA LEU A 119 0.17 0.26 27.23
C LEU A 119 -0.96 0.95 28.01
N LEU A 120 -2.13 0.30 28.11
CA LEU A 120 -3.28 0.84 28.84
C LEU A 120 -3.19 0.57 30.35
N MET A 121 -2.52 -0.52 30.74
CA MET A 121 -2.25 -0.86 32.14
C MET A 121 -1.28 0.13 32.78
#